data_AF-A0A4R9AZS9-F1
#
_entry.id   AF-A0A4R9AZS9-F1
#
_cell.length_a   1.000
_cell.length_b   1.000
_cell.length_c   1.000
_cell.angle_alpha   90.00
_cell.angle_beta   90.00
_cell.angle_gamma   90.00
#
_symmetry.space_group_name_H-M   'P 1'
#
loop_
_entity.id
_entity.type
_entity.pdbx_description
1 polymer ?
#
loop_
_entity_poly.entity_id
_entity_poly.type
_entity_poly.pdbx_seq_one_letter_code
_entity_poly.pdbx_strand_id
1 'polypeptide(L)'
;MPGITQTTATGSAEATHDLGTSPTDIDGVFYVSGVTAAPVTDFGPGGGDIVLAFTLKNVTTAPVTSHLKFWVTNVFGMQLAAIDDVAVTDLAPAETRTVTATLEGVGQWTVFTGHVLLTPPSEVRGTGLEPVSRDSLIVIPPYFLLVVLASGGALALVLRATRILRRARPTVNMAGVAS
;
A
#
# COMPACT_ATOMS: atom_id res chain seq x y z
N MET A 1 3.63 -16.65 6.26
CA MET A 1 4.86 -15.85 6.15
C MET A 1 4.52 -14.44 6.62
N PRO A 2 5.38 -13.75 7.38
CA PRO A 2 5.11 -12.35 7.70
C PRO A 2 4.92 -11.59 6.38
N GLY A 3 3.84 -10.82 6.30
CA GLY A 3 3.50 -10.03 5.12
C GLY A 3 2.66 -10.71 4.04
N ILE A 4 2.24 -11.98 4.12
CA ILE A 4 1.30 -12.58 3.14
C ILE A 4 0.07 -13.16 3.83
N THR A 5 -1.12 -12.79 3.35
CA THR A 5 -2.41 -13.38 3.71
C THR A 5 -3.13 -13.85 2.44
N GLN A 6 -3.75 -15.03 2.48
CA GLN A 6 -4.61 -15.51 1.39
C GLN A 6 -6.01 -15.77 1.92
N THR A 7 -7.01 -15.29 1.20
CA THR A 7 -8.42 -15.49 1.53
C THR A 7 -9.13 -16.14 0.35
N THR A 8 -9.65 -17.34 0.58
CA THR A 8 -10.44 -18.09 -0.40
C THR A 8 -11.91 -17.77 -0.24
N ALA A 9 -12.57 -17.48 -1.35
CA ALA A 9 -14.02 -17.31 -1.41
C ALA A 9 -14.57 -17.94 -2.69
N THR A 10 -15.33 -19.03 -2.57
CA THR A 10 -15.90 -19.74 -3.73
C THR A 10 -17.35 -19.33 -3.92
N GLY A 11 -17.68 -18.77 -5.09
CA GLY A 11 -19.06 -18.48 -5.49
C GLY A 11 -19.77 -17.41 -4.66
N SER A 12 -19.05 -16.61 -3.86
CA SER A 12 -19.65 -15.50 -3.09
C SER A 12 -19.69 -14.20 -3.91
N ALA A 13 -20.61 -13.31 -3.55
CA ALA A 13 -20.69 -11.97 -4.12
C ALA A 13 -19.42 -11.16 -3.81
N GLU A 14 -18.84 -11.34 -2.62
CA GLU A 14 -17.57 -10.73 -2.22
C GLU A 14 -16.42 -11.14 -3.13
N ALA A 15 -16.29 -12.44 -3.44
CA ALA A 15 -15.24 -12.92 -4.33
C ALA A 15 -15.38 -12.34 -5.75
N THR A 16 -16.62 -12.16 -6.21
CA THR A 16 -16.91 -11.54 -7.51
C THR A 16 -16.59 -10.04 -7.48
N HIS A 17 -16.88 -9.37 -6.36
CA HIS A 17 -16.55 -7.97 -6.16
C HIS A 17 -15.04 -7.74 -6.13
N ASP A 18 -14.28 -8.60 -5.47
CA ASP A 18 -12.82 -8.53 -5.35
C ASP A 18 -12.09 -8.69 -6.70
N LEU A 19 -12.69 -9.43 -7.65
CA LEU A 19 -12.20 -9.50 -9.03
C LEU A 19 -12.32 -8.17 -9.79
N GLY A 20 -13.09 -7.22 -9.26
CA GLY A 20 -13.37 -5.93 -9.87
C GLY A 20 -14.48 -5.98 -10.92
N THR A 21 -14.77 -4.82 -11.50
CA THR A 21 -15.89 -4.65 -12.46
C THR A 21 -15.58 -5.17 -13.87
N SER A 22 -14.31 -5.41 -14.19
CA SER A 22 -13.85 -5.89 -15.49
C SER A 22 -12.60 -6.75 -15.31
N PRO A 23 -12.76 -7.96 -14.73
CA PRO A 23 -11.64 -8.88 -14.58
C PRO A 23 -11.08 -9.26 -15.94
N THR A 24 -9.77 -9.47 -16.01
CA THR A 24 -9.12 -9.89 -17.26
C THR A 24 -9.09 -11.41 -17.34
N ASP A 25 -9.49 -11.95 -18.49
CA ASP A 25 -9.33 -13.35 -18.85
C ASP A 25 -7.89 -13.62 -19.29
N ILE A 26 -7.27 -14.67 -18.74
CA ILE A 26 -5.97 -15.19 -19.16
C ILE A 26 -6.24 -16.54 -19.83
N ASP A 27 -6.39 -16.49 -21.15
CA ASP A 27 -6.53 -17.63 -22.06
C ASP A 27 -7.57 -18.69 -21.62
N GLY A 28 -8.64 -18.27 -20.95
CA GLY A 28 -9.70 -19.16 -20.48
C GLY A 28 -9.32 -20.02 -19.27
N VAL A 29 -8.20 -19.70 -18.59
CA VAL A 29 -7.72 -20.41 -17.39
C VAL A 29 -7.99 -19.63 -16.12
N PHE A 30 -7.68 -18.33 -16.13
CA PHE A 30 -7.88 -17.45 -14.98
C PHE A 30 -8.70 -16.22 -15.33
N TYR A 31 -9.54 -15.79 -14.39
CA TYR A 31 -9.89 -14.38 -14.30
C TYR A 31 -9.04 -13.72 -13.22
N VAL A 32 -8.46 -12.56 -13.52
CA VAL A 32 -7.63 -11.81 -12.57
C VAL A 32 -8.10 -10.38 -12.41
N SER A 33 -7.94 -9.84 -11.20
CA SER A 33 -8.19 -8.44 -10.90
C SER A 33 -7.03 -7.54 -11.36
N GLY A 34 -7.21 -6.23 -11.23
CA GLY A 34 -6.06 -5.32 -11.09
C GLY A 34 -5.35 -5.54 -9.75
N VAL A 35 -4.19 -4.93 -9.55
CA VAL A 35 -3.58 -4.85 -8.21
C VAL A 35 -4.14 -3.63 -7.49
N THR A 36 -4.58 -3.81 -6.26
CA THR A 36 -4.93 -2.69 -5.39
C THR A 36 -3.74 -2.39 -4.48
N ALA A 37 -3.52 -1.10 -4.19
CA ALA A 37 -2.47 -0.66 -3.30
C ALA A 37 -3.09 0.25 -2.25
N ALA A 38 -2.88 -0.04 -0.97
CA ALA A 38 -3.41 0.72 0.15
C ALA A 38 -2.30 1.03 1.18
N PRO A 39 -2.22 2.25 1.70
CA PRO A 39 -1.23 2.60 2.71
C PRO A 39 -1.72 2.18 4.11
N VAL A 40 -0.84 1.57 4.90
CA VAL A 40 -1.02 1.44 6.34
C VAL A 40 -0.32 2.62 6.98
N THR A 41 -1.10 3.61 7.42
CA THR A 41 -0.57 4.90 7.85
C THR A 41 0.15 4.77 9.19
N ASP A 42 1.43 5.15 9.22
CA ASP A 42 2.21 5.39 10.44
C ASP A 42 2.66 6.86 10.46
N PHE A 43 2.58 7.50 11.63
CA PHE A 43 3.06 8.87 11.86
C PHE A 43 4.54 8.93 12.25
N GLY A 44 5.22 7.79 12.33
CA GLY A 44 6.66 7.68 12.57
C GLY A 44 7.53 8.02 11.33
N PRO A 45 8.86 8.13 11.53
CA PRO A 45 9.80 8.46 10.45
C PRO A 45 9.98 7.34 9.39
N GLY A 46 9.43 6.15 9.63
CA GLY A 46 9.42 5.05 8.66
C GLY A 46 8.34 5.19 7.58
N GLY A 47 7.34 6.06 7.80
CA GLY A 47 6.28 6.39 6.84
C GLY A 47 5.22 5.31 6.63
N GLY A 48 5.37 4.14 7.25
CA GLY A 48 4.39 3.05 7.23
C GLY A 48 4.61 2.03 6.11
N ASP A 49 3.61 1.17 5.95
CA ASP A 49 3.66 -0.01 5.07
C ASP A 49 2.70 0.16 3.90
N ILE A 50 2.89 -0.62 2.84
CA ILE A 50 1.94 -0.71 1.72
C ILE A 50 1.38 -2.12 1.66
N VAL A 51 0.07 -2.22 1.56
CA VAL A 51 -0.63 -3.46 1.32
C VAL A 51 -1.03 -3.52 -0.15
N LEU A 52 -0.54 -4.53 -0.85
CA LEU A 52 -0.95 -4.88 -2.20
C LEU A 52 -1.94 -6.04 -2.14
N ALA A 53 -3.06 -5.98 -2.85
CA ALA A 53 -3.97 -7.11 -2.98
C ALA A 53 -4.29 -7.43 -4.44
N PHE A 54 -4.30 -8.73 -4.74
CA PHE A 54 -4.54 -9.28 -6.07
C PHE A 54 -5.42 -10.51 -5.98
N THR A 55 -6.46 -10.56 -6.80
CA THR A 55 -7.47 -11.61 -6.79
C THR A 55 -7.41 -12.39 -8.10
N LEU A 56 -7.41 -13.71 -7.97
CA LEU A 56 -7.45 -14.63 -9.10
C LEU A 56 -8.55 -15.67 -8.91
N LYS A 57 -9.19 -16.05 -10.00
CA LYS A 57 -10.22 -17.08 -10.05
C LYS A 57 -9.84 -18.14 -11.08
N ASN A 58 -9.82 -19.39 -10.65
CA ASN A 58 -9.65 -20.52 -11.56
C ASN A 58 -11.00 -20.81 -12.25
N VAL A 59 -11.04 -20.74 -13.57
CA VAL A 59 -12.24 -21.06 -14.36
C VAL A 59 -12.16 -22.42 -15.06
N THR A 60 -11.07 -23.14 -14.85
CA THR A 60 -10.92 -24.50 -15.34
C THR A 60 -11.66 -25.51 -14.44
N THR A 61 -11.70 -26.77 -14.89
CA THR A 61 -12.27 -27.87 -14.11
C THR A 61 -11.22 -28.67 -13.33
N ALA A 62 -9.98 -28.20 -13.24
CA ALA A 62 -8.88 -28.85 -12.53
C ALA A 62 -8.19 -27.85 -11.58
N PRO A 63 -7.58 -28.30 -10.48
CA PRO A 63 -6.79 -27.41 -9.64
C PRO A 63 -5.58 -26.86 -10.42
N VAL A 64 -5.24 -25.60 -10.19
CA VAL A 64 -4.08 -24.95 -10.81
C VAL A 64 -3.21 -24.30 -9.75
N THR A 65 -1.90 -24.53 -9.83
CA THR A 65 -0.90 -23.88 -8.97
C THR A 65 -0.19 -22.79 -9.75
N SER A 66 -0.06 -21.61 -9.17
CA SER A 66 0.63 -20.47 -9.77
C SER A 66 1.50 -19.74 -8.74
N HIS A 67 2.39 -18.87 -9.21
CA HIS A 67 3.29 -18.10 -8.36
C HIS A 67 3.07 -16.61 -8.59
N LEU A 68 3.12 -15.84 -7.51
CA LEU A 68 3.03 -14.39 -7.54
C LEU A 68 4.34 -13.77 -7.04
N LYS A 69 4.71 -12.63 -7.62
CA LYS A 69 5.73 -11.74 -7.09
C LYS A 69 5.11 -10.37 -6.87
N PHE A 70 5.25 -9.82 -5.67
CA PHE A 70 4.79 -8.48 -5.33
C PHE A 70 6.00 -7.57 -5.13
N TRP A 71 5.96 -6.35 -5.65
CA TRP A 71 7.01 -5.36 -5.35
C TRP A 71 6.48 -3.94 -5.46
N VAL A 72 7.20 -3.00 -4.87
CA VAL A 72 6.89 -1.58 -4.95
C VAL A 72 8.10 -0.83 -5.48
N THR A 73 7.88 0.10 -6.41
CA THR A 73 8.88 1.04 -6.90
C THR A 73 8.52 2.48 -6.57
N ASN A 74 9.50 3.36 -6.45
CA ASN A 74 9.27 4.80 -6.39
C ASN A 74 9.19 5.42 -7.80
N VAL A 75 9.01 6.74 -7.88
CA VAL A 75 8.96 7.50 -9.16
C VAL A 75 10.23 7.40 -10.01
N PHE A 76 11.35 6.98 -9.44
CA PHE A 76 12.61 6.78 -10.15
C PHE A 76 12.79 5.33 -10.62
N GLY A 77 11.78 4.47 -10.42
CA GLY A 77 11.84 3.04 -10.74
C GLY A 77 12.70 2.22 -9.78
N MET A 78 13.16 2.81 -8.66
CA MET A 78 13.92 2.06 -7.66
C MET A 78 12.97 1.18 -6.86
N GLN A 79 13.26 -0.13 -6.84
CA GLN A 79 12.53 -1.08 -6.01
C GLN A 79 12.82 -0.81 -4.53
N LEU A 80 11.76 -0.64 -3.74
CA LEU A 80 11.85 -0.35 -2.31
C LEU A 80 11.68 -1.61 -1.46
N ALA A 81 10.74 -2.47 -1.87
CA ALA A 81 10.44 -3.72 -1.20
C ALA A 81 9.87 -4.72 -2.21
N ALA A 82 10.05 -6.01 -1.93
CA ALA A 82 9.47 -7.10 -2.71
C ALA A 82 9.18 -8.31 -1.81
N ILE A 83 8.18 -9.09 -2.21
CA ILE A 83 7.95 -10.44 -1.74
C ILE A 83 7.90 -11.33 -2.98
N ASP A 84 8.90 -12.20 -3.11
CA ASP A 84 9.05 -13.13 -4.22
C ASP A 84 8.39 -14.48 -3.89
N ASP A 85 8.11 -15.25 -4.94
CA ASP A 85 7.70 -16.67 -4.88
C ASP A 85 6.49 -16.96 -3.96
N VAL A 86 5.47 -16.12 -4.05
CA VAL A 86 4.21 -16.34 -3.32
C VAL A 86 3.38 -17.38 -4.05
N ALA A 87 3.44 -18.63 -3.57
CA ALA A 87 2.68 -19.72 -4.15
C ALA A 87 1.18 -19.59 -3.87
N VAL A 88 0.38 -19.71 -4.93
CA VAL A 88 -1.06 -19.96 -4.88
C VAL A 88 -1.27 -21.41 -5.26
N THR A 89 -1.19 -22.29 -4.26
CA THR A 89 -1.23 -23.73 -4.45
C THR A 89 -2.66 -24.24 -4.57
N ASP A 90 -2.83 -25.19 -5.50
CA ASP A 90 -4.05 -25.98 -5.68
C ASP A 90 -5.33 -25.12 -5.65
N LEU A 91 -5.34 -24.04 -6.45
CA LEU A 91 -6.54 -23.21 -6.59
C LEU A 91 -7.63 -24.06 -7.25
N ALA A 92 -8.68 -24.41 -6.49
CA ALA A 92 -9.66 -25.38 -6.92
C ALA A 92 -10.52 -24.85 -8.09
N PRO A 93 -11.21 -25.74 -8.83
CA PRO A 93 -12.15 -25.32 -9.87
C PRO A 93 -13.19 -24.32 -9.36
N ALA A 94 -13.39 -23.22 -10.10
CA ALA A 94 -14.28 -22.11 -9.74
C ALA A 94 -13.92 -21.36 -8.44
N GLU A 95 -12.81 -21.71 -7.78
CA GLU A 95 -12.32 -21.01 -6.60
C GLU A 95 -11.80 -19.63 -6.98
N THR A 96 -12.14 -18.63 -6.16
CA THR A 96 -11.52 -17.30 -6.21
C THR A 96 -10.71 -17.13 -4.94
N ARG A 97 -9.48 -16.62 -5.09
CA ARG A 97 -8.58 -16.37 -3.97
C ARG A 97 -7.96 -15.00 -4.10
N THR A 98 -8.06 -14.23 -3.02
CA THR A 98 -7.40 -12.93 -2.87
C THR A 98 -6.10 -13.14 -2.12
N VAL A 99 -4.99 -12.68 -2.69
CA VAL A 99 -3.67 -12.70 -2.08
C VAL A 99 -3.29 -11.28 -1.71
N THR A 100 -3.00 -11.07 -0.43
CA THR A 100 -2.66 -9.79 0.15
C THR A 100 -1.21 -9.82 0.63
N ALA A 101 -0.42 -8.85 0.18
CA ALA A 101 0.99 -8.69 0.49
C ALA A 101 1.25 -7.36 1.20
N THR A 102 1.75 -7.40 2.44
CA THR A 102 2.20 -6.24 3.21
C THR A 102 3.69 -6.06 3.03
N LEU A 103 4.09 -4.96 2.38
CA LEU A 103 5.46 -4.55 2.19
C LEU A 103 5.80 -3.45 3.19
N GLU A 104 6.71 -3.77 4.12
CA GLU A 104 7.05 -2.91 5.23
C GLU A 104 8.06 -1.81 4.87
N GLY A 105 8.02 -0.69 5.59
CA GLY A 105 9.09 0.32 5.57
C GLY A 105 9.23 1.09 4.25
N VAL A 106 8.18 1.11 3.43
CA VAL A 106 8.18 1.79 2.14
C VAL A 106 7.70 3.24 2.23
N GLY A 107 6.94 3.62 3.27
CA GLY A 107 6.19 4.88 3.30
C GLY A 107 7.01 6.17 3.45
N GLN A 108 8.35 6.12 3.43
CA GLN A 108 9.19 7.32 3.37
C GLN A 108 9.02 8.11 2.05
N TRP A 109 8.59 7.45 0.98
CA TRP A 109 8.29 8.12 -0.28
C TRP A 109 6.82 8.55 -0.35
N THR A 110 6.52 9.47 -1.26
CA THR A 110 5.15 9.99 -1.43
C THR A 110 4.42 9.38 -2.61
N VAL A 111 5.16 8.88 -3.61
CA VAL A 111 4.58 8.35 -4.84
C VAL A 111 5.26 7.03 -5.17
N PHE A 112 4.44 6.02 -5.40
CA PHE A 112 4.88 4.66 -5.63
C PHE A 112 4.03 3.97 -6.68
N THR A 113 4.62 2.99 -7.33
CA THR A 113 3.89 2.01 -8.12
C THR A 113 3.99 0.67 -7.42
N GLY A 114 2.84 0.11 -7.04
CA GLY A 114 2.72 -1.26 -6.58
C GLY A 114 2.56 -2.18 -7.78
N HIS A 115 3.24 -3.32 -7.73
CA HIS A 115 3.33 -4.27 -8.82
C HIS A 115 3.00 -5.67 -8.34
N VAL A 116 2.38 -6.46 -9.21
CA VAL A 116 2.27 -7.91 -9.07
C VAL A 116 2.58 -8.57 -10.41
N LEU A 117 3.33 -9.67 -10.38
CA LEU A 117 3.56 -10.55 -11.52
C LEU A 117 2.96 -11.91 -11.18
N LEU A 118 1.99 -12.34 -11.97
CA LEU A 118 1.46 -13.70 -11.95
C LEU A 118 2.24 -14.55 -12.95
N THR A 119 2.87 -15.59 -12.45
CA THR A 119 3.52 -16.64 -13.22
C THR A 119 2.67 -17.91 -13.14
N PRO A 120 1.83 -18.17 -14.15
CA PRO A 120 1.07 -19.42 -14.24
C PRO A 120 2.02 -20.59 -14.59
N PRO A 121 1.57 -21.84 -14.46
CA PRO A 121 2.30 -22.97 -15.02
C PRO A 121 2.36 -22.81 -16.54
N SER A 122 3.42 -23.32 -17.17
CA SER A 122 3.67 -23.13 -18.61
C SER A 122 2.53 -23.59 -19.51
N GLU A 123 1.74 -24.55 -19.03
CA GLU A 123 0.57 -25.07 -19.73
C GLU A 123 -0.50 -25.49 -18.73
N VAL A 124 -1.76 -25.20 -19.06
CA VAL A 124 -2.93 -25.77 -18.40
C VAL A 124 -3.82 -26.38 -19.47
N ARG A 125 -3.87 -27.72 -19.50
CA ARG A 125 -4.76 -28.50 -20.40
C ARG A 125 -4.58 -28.21 -21.90
N GLY A 126 -3.35 -28.10 -22.40
CA GLY A 126 -3.09 -27.77 -23.81
C GLY A 126 -3.01 -26.27 -24.10
N THR A 127 -3.38 -25.41 -23.15
CA THR A 127 -3.27 -23.96 -23.28
C THR A 127 -1.95 -23.49 -22.69
N GLY A 128 -1.07 -22.98 -23.54
CA GLY A 128 0.15 -22.30 -23.09
C GLY A 128 -0.21 -20.97 -22.41
N LEU A 129 0.44 -20.68 -21.28
CA LEU A 129 0.17 -19.45 -20.52
C LEU A 129 1.45 -18.65 -20.35
N GLU A 130 1.33 -17.33 -20.54
CA GLU A 130 2.43 -16.39 -20.30
C GLU A 130 2.27 -15.67 -18.95
N PRO A 131 3.38 -15.22 -18.34
CA PRO A 131 3.31 -14.37 -17.16
C PRO A 131 2.59 -13.04 -17.43
N VAL A 132 1.78 -12.59 -16.47
CA VAL A 132 0.99 -11.35 -16.58
C VAL A 132 1.31 -10.43 -15.41
N SER A 133 1.63 -9.17 -15.70
CA SER A 133 1.85 -8.13 -14.68
C SER A 133 0.65 -7.20 -14.51
N ARG A 134 0.46 -6.70 -13.28
CA ARG A 134 -0.47 -5.62 -12.95
C ARG A 134 0.20 -4.58 -12.08
N ASP A 135 -0.17 -3.32 -12.33
CA ASP A 135 0.43 -2.17 -11.70
C ASP A 135 -0.65 -1.24 -11.12
N SER A 136 -0.33 -0.55 -10.03
CA SER A 136 -1.19 0.45 -9.43
C SER A 136 -0.37 1.58 -8.84
N LEU A 137 -0.69 2.81 -9.24
CA LEU A 137 -0.06 4.01 -8.73
C LEU A 137 -0.76 4.43 -7.42
N ILE A 138 0.04 4.67 -6.39
CA ILE A 138 -0.43 5.21 -5.11
C ILE A 138 0.34 6.46 -4.73
N VAL A 139 -0.39 7.44 -4.19
CA VAL A 139 0.17 8.68 -3.67
C VAL A 139 -0.19 8.79 -2.19
N ILE A 140 0.84 8.85 -1.34
CA ILE A 140 0.74 8.95 0.11
C ILE A 140 1.21 10.35 0.53
N PRO A 141 0.41 11.12 1.28
CA PRO A 141 0.86 12.37 1.87
C PRO A 141 2.04 12.15 2.84
N PRO A 142 3.04 13.06 2.90
CA PRO A 142 4.18 12.92 3.80
C PRO A 142 3.80 13.30 5.24
N TYR A 143 2.99 12.48 5.91
CA TYR A 143 2.39 12.79 7.21
C TYR A 143 3.40 13.18 8.28
N PHE A 144 4.53 12.48 8.37
CA PHE A 144 5.59 12.83 9.33
C PHE A 144 6.10 14.27 9.12
N LEU A 145 6.39 14.65 7.87
CA LEU A 145 6.82 16.02 7.56
C LEU A 145 5.74 17.04 7.91
N LEU A 146 4.47 16.72 7.61
CA LEU A 146 3.35 17.58 7.96
C LEU A 146 3.23 17.78 9.48
N VAL A 147 3.42 16.72 10.27
CA VAL A 147 3.43 16.80 11.75
C VAL A 147 4.59 17.63 12.26
N VAL A 148 5.80 17.45 11.71
CA VAL A 148 6.99 18.24 12.09
C VAL A 148 6.79 19.72 11.78
N LEU A 149 6.30 20.05 10.57
CA LEU A 149 6.04 21.43 10.17
C LEU A 149 4.93 22.08 11.00
N ALA A 150 3.86 21.35 11.29
CA ALA A 150 2.77 21.83 12.13
C ALA A 150 3.27 22.10 13.56
N SER A 151 4.02 21.17 14.14
CA SER A 151 4.57 21.30 15.50
C SER A 151 5.58 22.44 15.60
N GLY A 152 6.49 22.54 14.63
CA GLY A 152 7.48 23.62 14.55
C GLY A 152 6.82 24.99 14.34
N GLY A 153 5.80 25.06 13.48
CA GLY A 153 5.02 26.28 13.25
C GLY A 153 4.28 26.73 14.51
N ALA A 154 3.61 25.81 15.21
CA ALA A 154 2.96 26.11 16.49
C ALA A 154 3.97 26.63 17.53
N LEU A 155 5.12 25.96 17.68
CA LEU A 155 6.18 26.40 18.59
C LEU A 155 6.70 27.82 18.22
N ALA A 156 6.93 28.08 16.94
CA ALA A 156 7.38 29.39 16.47
C ALA A 156 6.36 30.51 16.78
N LEU A 157 5.06 30.24 16.59
CA LEU A 157 3.99 31.18 16.93
C LEU A 157 3.94 31.47 18.44
N VAL A 158 4.06 30.45 19.29
CA VAL A 158 4.12 30.61 20.75
C VAL A 158 5.34 31.44 21.16
N LEU A 159 6.52 31.14 20.61
CA LEU A 159 7.74 31.91 20.90
C LEU A 159 7.64 33.37 20.41
N ARG A 160 6.98 33.61 19.28
CA ARG A 160 6.75 34.98 18.78
C ARG A 160 5.78 35.75 19.68
N ALA A 161 4.66 35.14 20.05
CA ALA A 161 3.66 35.74 20.92
C ALA A 161 4.26 36.10 22.29
N THR A 162 5.01 35.18 22.89
CA THR A 162 5.68 35.43 24.18
C THR A 162 6.74 36.53 24.09
N ARG A 163 7.50 36.63 22.99
CA ARG A 163 8.44 37.75 22.77
C ARG A 163 7.74 39.09 22.64
N ILE A 164 6.63 39.16 21.91
CA ILE A 164 5.82 40.38 21.77
C ILE A 164 5.26 40.81 23.12
N LEU A 165 4.65 39.89 23.86
CA LEU A 165 4.09 40.15 25.19
C LEU A 165 5.15 40.58 26.21
N ARG A 166 6.37 40.00 26.15
CA ARG A 166 7.49 40.42 27.01
C ARG A 166 8.00 41.82 26.68
N ARG A 167 8.05 42.20 25.40
CA ARG A 167 8.44 43.57 24.97
C ARG A 167 7.40 44.62 25.33
N ALA A 168 6.13 44.23 25.43
CA ALA A 168 5.03 45.13 25.79
C ALA A 168 4.86 45.35 27.30
N ARG A 169 5.70 44.74 28.17
CA ARG A 169 5.64 45.01 29.62
C ARG A 169 6.18 46.43 29.89
N PRO A 170 5.35 47.36 30.40
CA PRO A 170 5.83 48.68 30.78
C PRO A 170 6.84 48.54 31.92
N THR A 171 7.97 49.23 31.83
CA THR A 171 8.82 49.50 32.99
C THR A 171 7.98 50.23 34.03
N VAL A 172 7.63 49.56 35.12
CA VAL A 172 7.03 50.20 36.29
C VAL A 172 8.07 51.19 36.82
N ASN A 173 7.85 52.48 36.55
CA ASN A 173 8.70 53.55 37.04
C ASN A 173 8.44 53.70 38.55
N MET A 174 9.24 53.02 39.38
CA MET A 174 9.26 53.23 40.84
C MET A 174 9.98 54.56 41.17
N ALA A 175 9.44 55.67 40.68
CA ALA A 175 9.93 57.02 40.94
C ALA A 175 9.00 57.82 41.89
N GLY A 176 8.03 57.18 42.55
CA GLY A 176 6.98 57.86 43.31
C GLY A 176 6.67 57.25 44.68
N VAL A 177 7.65 56.71 45.39
CA VAL A 177 7.49 56.30 46.81
C VAL A 177 8.65 56.85 47.63
N ALA A 178 8.74 58.18 47.72
CA ALA A 178 9.54 58.86 48.72
C ALA A 178 8.92 60.25 48.97
N SER A 179 7.96 60.30 49.90
CA SER A 179 7.52 61.52 50.58
C SER A 179 6.88 61.13 51.89
#